data_AF-A0A7R9DYC4-F1
#
_entry.id   AF-A0A7R9DYC4-F1
#
_cell.length_a   1.000
_cell.length_b   1.000
_cell.length_c   1.000
_cell.angle_alpha   90.00
_cell.angle_beta   90.00
_cell.angle_gamma   90.00
#
_symmetry.space_group_name_H-M   'P 1'
#
loop_
_entity.id
_entity.type
_entity.pdbx_description
1 polymer ?
#
loop_
_entity_poly.entity_id
_entity_poly.type
_entity_poly.pdbx_seq_one_letter_code
_entity_poly.pdbx_strand_id
1 'polypeptide(L)'
;YLKRSLEALQLSYVDLYLIHGAIGLQKRGDEIRPLDEKGNPLLDMKTDHVSLWKGMEAQVDAGRAKAIGLSNFNARQIKRIWSSARIKPANLQVELNVYFQQRELTAFCKAL
;
A
#
# COMPACT_ATOMS: atom_id res chain seq x y z
N TYR A 1 5.72 10.82 1.76
CA TYR A 1 5.12 10.33 0.51
C TYR A 1 3.83 11.08 0.21
N LEU A 2 2.70 10.83 0.89
CA LEU A 2 1.42 11.47 0.56
C LEU A 2 1.44 13.00 0.46
N LYS A 3 2.07 13.74 1.40
CA LYS A 3 2.15 15.22 1.33
C LYS A 3 2.79 15.72 0.01
N ARG A 4 3.90 15.11 -0.40
CA ARG A 4 4.57 15.40 -1.69
C ARG A 4 3.66 15.10 -2.88
N SER A 5 2.90 14.00 -2.81
CA SER A 5 1.91 13.67 -3.85
C SER A 5 0.78 14.71 -3.91
N LEU A 6 0.27 15.15 -2.77
CA LEU A 6 -0.76 16.20 -2.68
C LEU A 6 -0.28 17.54 -3.23
N GLU A 7 0.95 17.94 -2.90
CA GLU A 7 1.59 19.14 -3.46
C GLU A 7 1.69 19.06 -4.99
N ALA A 8 2.17 17.93 -5.52
CA ALA A 8 2.29 17.73 -6.96
C ALA A 8 0.94 17.71 -7.69
N LEU A 9 -0.11 17.17 -7.05
CA LEU A 9 -1.47 17.14 -7.58
C LEU A 9 -2.22 18.46 -7.36
N GLN A 10 -1.67 19.39 -6.57
CA GLN A 10 -2.33 20.63 -6.13
C GLN A 10 -3.66 20.38 -5.40
N LEU A 11 -3.70 19.32 -4.58
CA LEU A 11 -4.89 18.92 -3.82
C LEU A 11 -4.63 19.01 -2.31
N SER A 12 -5.67 19.26 -1.54
CA SER A 12 -5.62 19.18 -0.07
C SER A 12 -5.84 17.75 0.45
N TYR A 13 -6.49 16.88 -0.33
CA TYR A 13 -6.73 15.47 -0.01
C TYR A 13 -6.89 14.62 -1.28
N VAL A 14 -6.87 13.29 -1.12
CA VAL A 14 -7.28 12.31 -2.15
C VAL A 14 -8.40 11.42 -1.64
N ASP A 15 -9.27 10.93 -2.53
CA ASP A 15 -10.33 10.02 -2.12
C ASP A 15 -9.78 8.66 -1.67
N LEU A 16 -8.71 8.15 -2.31
CA LEU A 16 -8.10 6.86 -1.98
C LEU A 16 -6.57 6.93 -2.05
N TYR A 17 -5.90 6.42 -1.00
CA TYR A 17 -4.44 6.28 -0.95
C TYR A 17 -4.02 4.83 -0.66
N LEU A 18 -3.12 4.27 -1.47
CA LEU A 18 -2.76 2.85 -1.40
C LEU A 18 -1.31 2.65 -0.96
N ILE A 19 -1.06 1.59 -0.18
CA ILE A 19 0.29 1.01 -0.12
C ILE A 19 0.53 0.29 -1.44
N HIS A 20 1.47 0.79 -2.25
CA HIS A 20 1.63 0.35 -3.64
C HIS A 20 2.13 -1.10 -3.80
N GLY A 21 2.90 -1.60 -2.84
CA GLY A 21 3.40 -2.98 -2.85
C GLY A 21 3.79 -3.45 -1.46
N ALA A 22 3.80 -4.78 -1.28
CA ALA A 22 4.17 -5.41 -0.02
C ALA A 22 5.69 -5.41 0.26
N ILE A 23 6.50 -4.99 -0.71
CA ILE A 23 7.97 -4.99 -0.65
C ILE A 23 8.44 -3.56 -0.39
N GLY A 24 9.17 -3.35 0.71
CA GLY A 24 9.83 -2.07 0.97
C GLY A 24 11.18 -1.96 0.28
N LEU A 25 11.53 -0.74 -0.09
CA LEU A 25 12.85 -0.38 -0.61
C LEU A 25 13.56 0.52 0.40
N GLN A 26 14.88 0.39 0.49
CA GLN A 26 15.68 1.28 1.32
C GLN A 26 15.51 2.72 0.84
N LYS A 27 15.43 3.69 1.75
CA LYS A 27 15.35 5.10 1.36
C LYS A 27 16.74 5.64 1.03
N ARG A 28 16.95 6.11 -0.21
CA ARG A 28 18.14 6.86 -0.63
C ARG A 28 17.71 8.17 -1.28
N GLY A 29 17.68 9.25 -0.48
CA GLY A 29 17.21 10.55 -0.94
C GLY A 29 15.79 10.49 -1.53
N ASP A 30 15.68 10.97 -2.77
CA ASP A 30 14.45 10.99 -3.58
C ASP A 30 14.37 9.88 -4.64
N GLU A 31 15.31 8.92 -4.64
CA GLU A 31 15.32 7.81 -5.59
C GLU A 31 14.08 6.92 -5.39
N ILE A 32 13.34 6.66 -6.48
CA ILE A 32 12.13 5.83 -6.46
C ILE A 32 12.48 4.34 -6.38
N ARG A 33 13.59 3.95 -7.01
CA ARG A 33 14.07 2.57 -7.07
C ARG A 33 15.59 2.53 -6.88
N PRO A 34 16.08 2.55 -5.64
CA PRO A 34 17.51 2.47 -5.37
C PRO A 34 18.03 1.08 -5.71
N LEU A 35 19.18 1.04 -6.40
CA LEU A 35 19.81 -0.18 -6.88
C LEU A 35 21.18 -0.40 -6.21
N ASP A 36 21.59 -1.66 -6.10
CA ASP A 36 22.96 -2.03 -5.75
C ASP A 36 23.89 -1.92 -6.98
N GLU A 37 25.19 -2.18 -6.77
CA GLU A 37 26.22 -2.13 -7.82
C GLU A 37 25.98 -3.14 -8.96
N LYS A 38 25.15 -4.15 -8.73
CA LYS A 38 24.78 -5.19 -9.70
C LYS A 38 23.44 -4.89 -10.39
N GLY A 39 22.82 -3.76 -10.09
CA GLY A 39 21.52 -3.35 -10.64
C GLY A 39 20.30 -3.97 -9.95
N ASN A 40 20.46 -4.65 -8.82
CA ASN A 40 19.34 -5.22 -8.07
C ASN A 40 18.69 -4.17 -7.15
N PRO A 41 17.36 -4.21 -6.94
CA PRO A 41 16.70 -3.34 -5.97
C PRO A 41 17.23 -3.53 -4.55
N LEU A 42 17.53 -2.42 -3.87
CA LEU A 42 17.92 -2.42 -2.46
C LEU A 42 16.67 -2.56 -1.58
N LEU A 43 16.43 -3.79 -1.12
CA LEU A 43 15.26 -4.13 -0.31
C LEU A 43 15.41 -3.67 1.15
N ASP A 44 14.31 -3.21 1.73
CA ASP A 44 14.19 -3.04 3.17
C ASP A 44 13.65 -4.34 3.81
N MET A 45 14.56 -5.09 4.41
CA MET A 45 14.25 -6.35 5.08
C MET A 45 13.53 -6.16 6.43
N LYS A 46 13.33 -4.92 6.89
CA LYS A 46 12.67 -4.58 8.15
C LYS A 46 11.26 -4.03 7.96
N THR A 47 10.74 -4.03 6.74
CA THR A 47 9.39 -3.55 6.45
C THR A 47 8.34 -4.33 7.26
N ASP A 48 7.62 -3.64 8.14
CA ASP A 48 6.48 -4.18 8.89
C ASP A 48 5.16 -3.58 8.39
N HIS A 49 4.31 -4.45 7.84
CA HIS A 49 3.03 -4.05 7.25
C HIS A 49 2.05 -3.46 8.27
N VAL A 50 2.09 -3.92 9.53
CA VAL A 50 1.16 -3.42 10.57
C VAL A 50 1.54 -2.00 10.97
N SER A 51 2.83 -1.74 11.23
CA SER A 51 3.34 -0.40 11.52
C SER A 51 3.11 0.56 10.36
N LEU A 52 3.32 0.11 9.12
CA LEU A 52 3.04 0.90 7.93
C LEU A 52 1.54 1.24 7.80
N TRP A 53 0.66 0.28 8.09
CA TRP A 53 -0.79 0.51 8.06
C TRP A 53 -1.22 1.57 9.08
N LYS A 54 -0.68 1.57 10.30
CA LYS A 54 -0.95 2.64 11.29
C LYS A 54 -0.57 4.03 10.75
N GLY A 55 0.51 4.11 9.97
CA GLY A 55 0.90 5.33 9.26
C GLY A 55 -0.12 5.79 8.20
N MET A 56 -0.78 4.83 7.52
CA MET A 56 -1.87 5.10 6.58
C MET A 56 -3.12 5.59 7.31
N GLU A 57 -3.49 4.97 8.43
CA GLU A 57 -4.63 5.39 9.26
C GLU A 57 -4.48 6.83 9.74
N ALA A 58 -3.27 7.22 10.18
CA ALA A 58 -2.97 8.59 10.55
C ALA A 58 -3.06 9.60 9.39
N GLN A 59 -3.01 9.16 8.13
CA GLN A 59 -3.30 10.05 6.99
C GLN A 59 -4.79 10.34 6.84
N VAL A 60 -5.64 9.37 7.19
CA VAL A 60 -7.09 9.55 7.20
C VAL A 60 -7.50 10.49 8.33
N ASP A 61 -7.03 10.24 9.55
CA ASP A 61 -7.35 11.10 10.70
C ASP A 61 -6.91 12.55 10.48
N ALA A 62 -5.84 12.77 9.72
CA ALA A 62 -5.35 14.09 9.37
C ALA A 62 -6.02 14.71 8.13
N GLY A 63 -7.08 14.10 7.60
CA GLY A 63 -7.88 14.61 6.48
C GLY A 63 -7.19 14.59 5.11
N ARG A 64 -6.05 13.89 4.97
CA ARG A 64 -5.27 13.86 3.71
C ARG A 64 -5.72 12.77 2.74
N ALA A 65 -6.41 11.74 3.24
CA ALA A 65 -7.05 10.71 2.43
C ALA A 65 -8.42 10.38 3.01
N LYS A 66 -9.47 10.24 2.19
CA LYS A 66 -10.78 9.79 2.69
C LYS A 66 -10.81 8.28 2.95
N ALA A 67 -10.16 7.51 2.10
CA ALA A 67 -10.02 6.06 2.21
C ALA A 67 -8.56 5.63 2.00
N ILE A 68 -8.22 4.46 2.55
CA ILE A 68 -6.91 3.83 2.41
C ILE A 68 -7.06 2.37 1.99
N GLY A 69 -6.08 1.86 1.25
CA GLY A 69 -6.12 0.50 0.73
C GLY A 69 -4.75 -0.08 0.43
N LEU A 70 -4.77 -1.24 -0.22
CA LEU A 70 -3.59 -2.05 -0.53
C LEU A 70 -3.47 -2.24 -2.05
N SER A 71 -2.24 -2.42 -2.53
CA SER A 71 -1.98 -2.83 -3.91
C SER A 71 -0.90 -3.91 -3.93
N ASN A 72 -1.12 -4.97 -4.71
CA ASN A 72 -0.18 -6.10 -4.85
C ASN A 72 0.10 -6.86 -3.53
N PHE A 73 -0.93 -7.04 -2.68
CA PHE A 73 -0.85 -7.86 -1.46
C PHE A 73 -1.56 -9.20 -1.64
N ASN A 74 -1.02 -10.26 -1.02
CA ASN A 74 -1.66 -11.57 -0.99
C ASN A 74 -2.59 -11.74 0.22
N ALA A 75 -3.42 -12.79 0.21
CA ALA A 75 -4.43 -13.05 1.24
C ALA A 75 -3.84 -13.11 2.67
N ARG A 76 -2.64 -13.71 2.85
CA ARG A 76 -1.98 -13.81 4.16
C ARG A 76 -1.61 -12.43 4.71
N GLN A 77 -1.02 -11.58 3.87
CA GLN A 77 -0.62 -10.24 4.26
C GLN A 77 -1.83 -9.35 4.53
N ILE A 78 -2.86 -9.43 3.67
CA ILE A 78 -4.13 -8.71 3.87
C ILE A 78 -4.76 -9.12 5.19
N LYS A 79 -4.86 -10.42 5.51
CA LYS A 79 -5.43 -10.91 6.77
C LYS A 79 -4.68 -10.38 7.99
N ARG A 80 -3.35 -10.32 7.93
CA ARG A 80 -2.51 -9.75 8.99
C ARG A 80 -2.84 -8.27 9.22
N ILE A 81 -2.89 -7.47 8.16
CA ILE A 81 -3.25 -6.04 8.24
C ILE A 81 -4.68 -5.90 8.77
N TRP A 82 -5.64 -6.61 8.16
CA TRP A 82 -7.06 -6.58 8.50
C TRP A 82 -7.30 -6.84 9.99
N SER A 83 -6.64 -7.84 10.56
CA SER A 83 -6.80 -8.22 11.97
C SER A 83 -6.30 -7.14 12.93
N SER A 84 -5.29 -6.36 12.53
CA SER A 84 -4.72 -5.26 13.34
C SER A 84 -5.31 -3.88 13.05
N ALA A 85 -6.06 -3.72 11.96
CA ALA A 85 -6.51 -2.45 11.44
C ALA A 85 -7.69 -1.87 12.24
N ARG A 86 -7.57 -0.61 12.67
CA ARG A 86 -8.68 0.21 13.17
C ARG A 86 -9.54 0.69 11.99
N ILE A 87 -8.90 1.18 10.92
CA ILE A 87 -9.56 1.52 9.66
C ILE A 87 -9.28 0.40 8.67
N LYS A 88 -10.31 -0.34 8.26
CA LYS A 88 -10.15 -1.49 7.36
C LYS A 88 -9.71 -1.02 5.96
N PRO A 89 -8.87 -1.81 5.25
CA PRO A 89 -8.57 -1.55 3.84
C PRO A 89 -9.85 -1.45 3.01
N ALA A 90 -10.07 -0.30 2.39
CA ALA A 90 -11.27 -0.05 1.58
C ALA A 90 -11.20 -0.68 0.19
N ASN A 91 -9.98 -0.90 -0.32
CA ASN A 91 -9.73 -1.42 -1.66
C ASN A 91 -8.47 -2.28 -1.69
N LEU A 92 -8.48 -3.32 -2.53
CA LEU A 92 -7.30 -4.04 -2.98
C LEU A 92 -7.15 -3.84 -4.49
N GLN A 93 -6.04 -3.26 -4.93
CA GLN A 93 -5.67 -3.14 -6.34
C GLN A 93 -4.67 -4.26 -6.70
N VAL A 94 -5.00 -5.09 -7.68
CA VAL A 94 -4.11 -6.16 -8.18
C VAL A 94 -4.24 -6.27 -9.68
N GLU A 95 -3.25 -6.90 -10.32
CA GLU A 95 -3.42 -7.37 -11.68
C GLU A 95 -4.61 -8.35 -11.73
N LEU A 96 -5.59 -8.02 -12.57
CA LEU A 96 -6.78 -8.82 -12.79
C LEU A 96 -7.29 -8.59 -14.21
N ASN A 97 -7.41 -9.66 -14.98
CA ASN A 97 -7.96 -9.64 -16.33
C ASN A 97 -8.51 -11.03 -16.71
N VAL A 98 -8.94 -11.22 -17.96
CA VAL A 98 -9.51 -12.49 -18.43
C VAL A 98 -8.55 -13.68 -18.35
N TYR A 99 -7.23 -13.43 -18.41
CA TYR A 99 -6.19 -14.46 -18.28
C TYR A 99 -5.68 -14.62 -16.85
N PHE A 100 -5.91 -13.64 -15.98
CA PHE A 100 -5.52 -13.69 -14.58
C PHE A 100 -6.65 -13.20 -13.68
N GLN A 101 -7.67 -14.04 -13.49
CA GLN A 101 -8.96 -13.62 -12.94
C GLN A 101 -8.97 -13.45 -11.41
N GLN A 102 -7.93 -13.90 -10.69
CA GLN A 102 -7.81 -13.74 -9.24
C GLN A 102 -9.02 -14.23 -8.42
N ARG A 103 -9.75 -15.26 -8.89
CA ARG A 103 -11.05 -15.67 -8.33
C ARG A 103 -11.02 -15.89 -6.81
N GLU A 104 -10.00 -16.60 -6.32
CA GLU A 104 -9.83 -16.88 -4.90
C GLU A 104 -9.55 -15.62 -4.08
N LEU A 105 -8.66 -14.75 -4.57
CA LEU A 105 -8.33 -13.50 -3.89
C LEU A 105 -9.51 -12.53 -3.87
N THR A 106 -10.28 -12.44 -4.97
CA THR A 106 -11.51 -11.67 -5.04
C THR A 106 -12.56 -12.20 -4.06
N ALA A 107 -12.77 -13.51 -4.01
CA ALA A 107 -13.71 -14.11 -3.07
C ALA A 107 -13.28 -13.87 -1.61
N PHE A 108 -11.99 -14.03 -1.32
CA PHE A 108 -11.42 -13.73 -0.02
C PHE A 108 -11.66 -12.28 0.41
N CYS A 109 -11.38 -11.29 -0.45
CA CYS A 109 -11.59 -9.88 -0.13
C CYS A 109 -13.08 -9.53 0.07
N LYS A 110 -14.00 -10.18 -0.64
CA LYS A 110 -15.45 -9.98 -0.45
C LYS A 110 -15.99 -10.58 0.84
N ALA A 111 -15.27 -11.51 1.44
CA ALA A 111 -15.65 -12.20 2.67
C ALA A 111 -15.03 -11.59 3.94
N LEU A 112 -14.12 -10.61 3.80
CA LEU A 112 -13.54 -9.85 4.90
C LEU A 112 -14.50 -8.74 5.36
#